data_AF-A0A0S7Y9B7-F1
#
_entry.id   AF-A0A0S7Y9B7-F1
#
_cell.length_a   1.000
_cell.length_b   1.000
_cell.length_c   1.000
_cell.angle_alpha   90.00
_cell.angle_beta   90.00
_cell.angle_gamma   90.00
#
_symmetry.space_group_name_H-M   'P 1'
#
loop_
_entity.id
_entity.type
_entity.pdbx_description
1 polymer ?
#
loop_
_entity_poly.entity_id
_entity_poly.type
_entity_poly.pdbx_seq_one_letter_code
_entity_poly.pdbx_strand_id
1 'polypeptide(L)' 'MHLDALRLRDRDRALAREWLLADGAGGYASSTVLLCPTRRYHGLWVPALRPPLARHVVLSHIDERLIAGGCETWLSTT' A
#
# COMPACT_ATOMS: atom_id res chain seq x y z
N MET A 1 -14.69 3.98 -5.02
CA MET A 1 -14.09 2.84 -5.75
C MET A 1 -14.92 1.60 -5.46
N HIS A 2 -15.45 0.93 -6.47
CA HIS A 2 -16.15 -0.35 -6.29
C HIS A 2 -15.17 -1.50 -6.53
N LEU A 3 -14.91 -2.30 -5.50
CA LEU A 3 -13.96 -3.41 -5.54
C LEU A 3 -14.73 -4.73 -5.57
N ASP A 4 -14.68 -5.42 -6.69
CA ASP A 4 -15.25 -6.75 -6.85
C ASP A 4 -14.17 -7.81 -6.71
N ALA A 5 -14.39 -8.81 -5.86
CA ALA A 5 -13.43 -9.90 -5.64
C ALA A 5 -13.04 -10.61 -6.95
N LEU A 6 -13.99 -10.83 -7.87
CA LEU A 6 -13.71 -11.43 -9.18
C LEU A 6 -12.80 -10.57 -10.05
N ARG A 7 -12.91 -9.24 -9.94
CA ARG A 7 -12.09 -8.28 -10.72
C ARG A 7 -10.70 -8.07 -10.14
N LEU A 8 -10.47 -8.48 -8.89
CA LEU A 8 -9.18 -8.44 -8.21
C LEU A 8 -8.37 -9.73 -8.36
N ARG A 9 -8.99 -10.82 -8.88
CA ARG A 9 -8.27 -12.05 -9.24
C ARG A 9 -7.37 -11.89 -10.46
N ASP A 10 -7.73 -10.98 -11.36
CA ASP A 10 -6.90 -10.61 -12.50
C ASP A 10 -5.81 -9.65 -12.01
N ARG A 11 -4.57 -10.13 -12.00
CA ARG A 11 -3.42 -9.41 -11.45
C ARG A 11 -3.20 -8.07 -12.14
N ASP A 12 -3.29 -8.02 -13.46
CA ASP A 12 -2.98 -6.81 -14.21
C ASP A 12 -4.06 -5.75 -13.98
N ARG A 13 -5.33 -6.18 -13.88
CA ARG A 13 -6.44 -5.29 -13.52
C ARG A 13 -6.38 -4.85 -12.06
N ALA A 14 -5.84 -5.67 -11.17
CA ALA A 14 -5.64 -5.31 -9.78
C ALA A 14 -4.46 -4.33 -9.61
N LEU A 15 -3.33 -4.57 -10.27
CA LEU A 15 -2.18 -3.63 -10.28
C LEU A 15 -2.53 -2.28 -10.91
N ALA A 16 -3.47 -2.24 -11.86
CA ALA A 16 -3.93 -0.98 -12.46
C ALA A 16 -4.86 -0.15 -11.56
N ARG A 17 -5.35 -0.71 -10.44
CA ARG A 17 -6.22 0.01 -9.49
C ARG A 17 -5.38 0.51 -8.33
N GLU A 18 -5.40 1.81 -8.13
CA GLU A 18 -4.59 2.52 -7.14
C GLU A 18 -5.50 3.25 -6.15
N TRP A 19 -4.98 3.47 -4.94
CA TRP A 19 -5.60 4.28 -3.91
C TRP A 19 -4.62 5.33 -3.40
N LEU A 20 -5.17 6.46 -2.93
CA LEU A 20 -4.44 7.57 -2.34
C LEU A 20 -5.25 8.07 -1.14
N LEU A 21 -4.59 8.17 0.00
CA LEU A 21 -5.14 8.72 1.23
C LEU A 21 -4.24 9.86 1.70
N ALA A 22 -4.71 11.10 1.56
CA ALA A 22 -4.00 12.27 2.06
C ALA A 22 -4.10 12.37 3.59
N ASP A 23 -3.01 12.79 4.25
CA ASP A 23 -2.97 12.93 5.71
C ASP A 23 -3.40 14.32 6.22
N GLY A 24 -3.70 15.26 5.31
CA GLY A 24 -4.06 16.64 5.64
C GLY A 24 -2.88 17.55 6.06
N ALA A 25 -1.68 17.00 6.24
CA ALA A 25 -0.45 17.70 6.60
C ALA A 25 0.53 17.83 5.42
N GLY A 26 0.12 17.41 4.22
CA GLY A 26 0.92 17.47 2.99
C GLY A 26 1.62 16.16 2.63
N GLY A 27 1.43 15.11 3.43
CA GLY A 27 1.81 13.74 3.12
C GLY A 27 0.62 12.90 2.64
N TYR A 28 0.89 11.63 2.36
CA TYR A 28 -0.12 10.65 1.97
C TYR A 28 0.35 9.21 2.18
N ALA A 29 -0.60 8.30 2.09
CA ALA A 29 -0.40 6.89 1.82
C ALA A 29 -0.97 6.56 0.42
N SER A 30 -0.27 5.74 -0.36
CA SER A 30 -0.78 5.29 -1.66
C SER A 30 -0.18 3.95 -2.06
N SER A 31 -0.95 3.14 -2.78
CA SER A 31 -0.44 1.94 -3.43
C SER A 31 -1.44 1.43 -4.48
N THR A 32 -1.11 0.30 -5.09
CA THR A 32 -2.13 -0.52 -5.76
C THR A 32 -3.05 -1.16 -4.73
N VAL A 33 -4.20 -1.67 -5.15
CA VAL A 33 -5.10 -2.45 -4.27
C VAL A 33 -4.50 -3.78 -3.81
N LEU A 34 -3.42 -4.25 -4.46
CA LEU A 34 -2.62 -5.40 -4.01
C LEU A 34 -1.46 -5.00 -3.09
N LEU A 35 -1.36 -3.72 -2.71
CA LEU A 35 -0.24 -3.16 -1.95
C LEU A 35 1.13 -3.29 -2.65
N CYS A 36 1.16 -3.68 -3.92
CA CYS A 36 2.37 -3.78 -4.71
C CYS A 36 2.82 -2.38 -5.18
N PRO A 37 4.07 -1.95 -4.87
CA PRO A 37 4.59 -0.66 -5.31
C PRO A 37 5.01 -0.70 -6.78
N THR A 38 4.17 -0.15 -7.66
CA THR A 38 4.43 -0.02 -9.11
C THR A 38 4.96 1.38 -9.50
N ARG A 39 5.01 2.32 -8.56
CA ARG A 39 5.45 3.71 -8.77
C ARG A 39 6.43 4.15 -7.68
N ARG A 40 7.30 5.12 -8.00
CA ARG A 40 8.39 5.64 -7.14
C ARG A 40 7.94 6.04 -5.72
N TYR A 41 6.69 6.51 -5.56
CA TYR A 41 6.17 7.00 -4.28
C TYR A 41 4.93 6.22 -3.79
N HIS A 42 4.75 4.97 -4.22
CA HIS A 42 3.84 4.07 -3.50
C HIS A 42 4.46 3.70 -2.16
N GLY A 43 3.69 3.89 -1.10
CA GLY A 43 4.09 3.66 0.28
C GLY A 43 2.95 3.95 1.24
N LEU A 44 3.00 3.29 2.39
CA LEU A 44 2.04 3.48 3.49
C LEU A 44 2.27 4.78 4.26
N TRP A 45 3.46 5.39 4.14
CA TRP A 45 3.71 6.73 4.66
C TRP A 45 4.72 7.50 3.79
N VAL A 46 4.21 8.53 3.10
CA VAL A 46 4.96 9.42 2.22
C VAL A 46 4.78 10.87 2.66
N PRO A 47 5.46 11.32 3.74
CA PRO A 47 5.37 12.69 4.21
C PRO A 47 6.17 13.68 3.35
N ALA A 48 5.71 14.93 3.31
CA ALA A 48 6.51 16.06 2.87
C ALA A 48 7.35 16.57 4.05
N LEU A 49 8.53 15.96 4.30
CA LEU A 49 9.35 16.26 5.47
C LEU A 49 9.83 17.73 5.52
N ARG A 50 9.90 18.40 4.36
CA ARG A 50 10.19 19.83 4.23
C ARG A 50 9.27 20.45 3.17
N PRO A 51 8.03 20.82 3.53
CA PRO A 51 7.04 21.30 2.56
C PRO A 51 7.55 22.51 1.74
N PRO A 52 7.16 22.66 0.46
CA PRO A 52 6.26 21.80 -0.33
C PRO A 52 6.96 20.68 -1.13
N LEU A 53 8.30 20.59 -1.04
CA LEU A 53 9.15 19.64 -1.76
C LEU A 53 9.65 18.54 -0.80
N ALA A 54 10.58 17.68 -1.24
CA ALA A 54 11.17 16.61 -0.42
C ALA A 54 10.14 15.59 0.14
N ARG A 55 9.44 14.90 -0.76
CA ARG A 55 8.68 13.69 -0.39
C ARG A 55 9.62 12.51 -0.24
N HIS A 56 9.49 11.79 0.87
CA HIS A 56 10.24 10.58 1.15
C HIS A 56 9.25 9.44 1.37
N VAL A 57 9.53 8.26 0.80
CA VAL A 57 8.83 7.04 1.23
C VAL A 57 9.47 6.62 2.54
N VAL A 58 8.78 6.86 3.66
CA VAL A 58 9.29 6.52 5.00
C VAL A 58 8.82 5.13 5.42
N LEU A 59 7.62 4.72 4.99
CA LEU A 59 7.13 3.35 5.12
C LEU A 59 6.63 2.85 3.77
N SER A 60 7.27 1.83 3.21
CA SER A 60 6.92 1.28 1.89
C SER A 60 5.87 0.17 1.97
N HIS A 61 6.02 -0.76 2.92
CA HIS A 61 5.12 -1.89 3.15
C HIS A 61 5.26 -2.40 4.59
N ILE A 62 4.34 -3.28 4.99
CA ILE A 62 4.38 -4.07 6.23
C ILE A 62 4.18 -5.53 5.81
N ASP A 63 4.91 -6.43 6.46
CA ASP A 63 4.65 -7.87 6.37
C ASP A 63 4.06 -8.36 7.69
N GLU A 64 2.83 -8.85 7.65
CA GLU A 64 2.18 -9.40 8.84
C GLU A 64 2.32 -10.93 8.94
N ARG A 65 2.31 -11.41 10.17
CA ARG A 65 2.27 -12.83 10.51
C ARG A 65 1.22 -13.09 11.58
N LEU A 66 0.48 -14.18 11.40
CA LEU A 66 -0.44 -14.72 12.38
C LEU A 66 0.23 -15.86 13.14
N ILE A 67 0.28 -15.74 14.46
CA ILE A 67 0.72 -16.80 15.37
C ILE A 67 -0.50 -17.26 16.16
N ALA A 68 -0.96 -18.48 15.91
CA ALA A 68 -2.14 -19.04 16.56
C ALA A 68 -2.01 -20.57 16.70
N GLY A 69 -2.32 -21.10 17.89
CA GLY A 69 -2.31 -22.55 18.13
C GLY A 69 -0.95 -23.24 17.95
N GLY A 70 0.16 -22.51 18.12
CA GLY A 70 1.51 -23.03 17.85
C GLY A 70 1.89 -23.07 16.36
N CYS A 71 1.00 -22.62 15.48
CA CYS A 71 1.27 -22.44 14.06
C CYS A 71 1.59 -20.98 13.75
N GLU A 72 2.52 -20.78 12.81
CA GLU A 72 2.85 -19.49 12.24
C GLU A 72 2.40 -19.48 10.78
N THR A 73 1.66 -18.45 10.37
CA THR A 73 1.22 -18.27 8.98
C THR A 73 1.49 -16.83 8.57
N TRP A 74 2.21 -16.65 7.47
CA TRP A 74 2.38 -15.34 6.86
C TRP A 74 1.04 -14.86 6.34
N LEU A 75 0.66 -13.65 6.72
CA LEU A 75 -0.50 -12.95 6.16
C LEU A 75 -0.09 -12.10 4.97
N SER A 76 1.14 -12.28 4.47
CA SER A 76 1.71 -11.45 3.41
C SER A 76 0.79 -11.41 2.19
N THR A 77 0.69 -10.22 1.61
CA THR A 77 0.00 -9.98 0.33
C THR A 77 0.93 -10.21 -0.87
N THR A 78 2.17 -10.70 -0.65
CA THR A 78 3.15 -11.05 -1.68
C THR A 78 3.33 -12.55 -1.84
#